data_AF-A0A3B9H3E3-F1
#
_entry.id   AF-A0A3B9H3E3-F1
#
_cell.length_a   1.000
_cell.length_b   1.000
_cell.length_c   1.000
_cell.angle_alpha   90.00
_cell.angle_beta   90.00
_cell.angle_gamma   90.00
#
_symmetry.space_group_name_H-M   'P 1'
#
loop_
_entity.id
_entity.type
_entity.pdbx_description
1 polymer ?
#
loop_
_entity_poly.entity_id
_entity_poly.type
_entity_poly.pdbx_seq_one_letter_code
_entity_poly.pdbx_strand_id
1 'polypeptide(L)'
;MTLRKTRFGLAPARPEKLIEGFLGDDRFLIVPPNAYNSLGLGTTQLYNEPVVYNRKRYGRFELDGRPYIFRKLETVPPRLSEEFLLVDLLHNLDRLAENKAVLLRKAQKRAETMDLTRLTRALRVYGSARAERLLKPVLGDD
;
A
#
# COMPACT_ATOMS: atom_id res chain seq x y z
N MET A 1 -2.61 12.77 -25.83
CA MET A 1 -3.15 13.05 -24.48
C MET A 1 -3.96 14.32 -24.53
N THR A 2 -5.29 14.25 -24.41
CA THR A 2 -6.15 15.43 -24.48
C THR A 2 -6.26 16.07 -23.09
N LEU A 3 -5.73 17.29 -22.92
CA LEU A 3 -5.91 18.08 -21.69
C LEU A 3 -7.40 18.43 -21.52
N ARG A 4 -8.00 18.07 -20.39
CA ARG A 4 -9.33 18.56 -20.01
C ARG A 4 -9.19 19.98 -19.43
N LYS A 5 -9.75 20.97 -20.13
CA LYS A 5 -9.95 22.32 -19.59
C LYS A 5 -11.17 22.33 -18.68
N THR A 6 -11.02 22.84 -17.46
CA THR A 6 -12.17 23.21 -16.61
C THR A 6 -12.35 24.73 -16.66
N ARG A 7 -13.46 25.23 -16.09
CA ARG A 7 -13.74 26.68 -16.00
C ARG A 7 -12.70 27.48 -15.21
N PHE A 8 -11.73 26.82 -14.57
CA PHE A 8 -10.71 27.42 -13.71
C PHE A 8 -9.27 27.22 -14.22
N GLY A 9 -9.07 26.73 -15.46
CA GLY A 9 -7.74 26.52 -16.05
C GLY A 9 -7.49 25.08 -16.51
N LEU A 10 -6.21 24.72 -16.74
CA LEU A 10 -5.83 23.35 -17.03
C LEU A 10 -6.13 22.50 -15.78
N ALA A 11 -6.94 21.44 -15.93
CA ALA A 11 -7.11 20.50 -14.83
C ALA A 11 -5.74 19.89 -14.48
N PRO A 12 -5.40 19.76 -13.19
CA PRO A 12 -4.16 19.08 -12.79
C PRO A 12 -4.15 17.68 -13.41
N ALA A 13 -2.96 17.24 -13.83
CA ALA A 13 -2.82 15.90 -14.38
C ALA A 13 -3.28 14.87 -13.35
N ARG A 14 -3.98 13.83 -13.81
CA ARG A 14 -4.39 12.74 -12.92
C ARG A 14 -3.12 12.09 -12.33
N PRO A 15 -3.09 11.77 -11.02
CA PRO A 15 -1.92 11.18 -10.37
C PRO A 15 -1.33 10.00 -11.15
N GLU A 16 -2.20 9.15 -11.71
CA GLU A 16 -1.80 7.98 -12.49
C GLU A 16 -0.98 8.37 -13.71
N LYS A 17 -1.34 9.44 -14.43
CA LYS A 17 -0.61 9.87 -15.63
C LYS A 17 0.72 10.53 -15.30
N LEU A 18 0.81 11.24 -14.18
CA LEU A 18 2.08 11.78 -13.68
C LEU A 18 3.04 10.65 -13.30
N ILE A 19 2.55 9.68 -12.54
CA ILE A 19 3.34 8.52 -12.09
C ILE A 19 3.75 7.64 -13.28
N GLU A 20 2.84 7.36 -14.21
CA GLU A 20 3.11 6.60 -15.43
C GLU A 20 4.22 7.25 -16.26
N GLY A 21 4.13 8.57 -16.47
CA GLY A 21 5.16 9.34 -17.19
C GLY A 21 6.51 9.34 -16.44
N PHE A 22 6.48 9.51 -15.13
CA PHE A 22 7.69 9.50 -14.29
C PHE A 22 8.39 8.13 -14.27
N LEU A 23 7.62 7.05 -14.25
CA LEU A 23 8.14 5.67 -14.28
C LEU A 23 8.47 5.20 -15.70
N GLY A 24 7.82 5.77 -16.72
CA GLY A 24 7.75 5.17 -18.06
C GLY A 24 7.19 3.75 -18.03
N ASP A 25 6.24 3.47 -17.14
CA ASP A 25 5.61 2.16 -16.89
C ASP A 25 4.20 2.39 -16.34
N ASP A 26 3.25 1.57 -16.75
CA ASP A 26 1.87 1.58 -16.24
C ASP A 26 1.66 0.55 -15.10
N ARG A 27 2.64 -0.31 -14.83
CA ARG A 27 2.60 -1.31 -13.76
C ARG A 27 3.02 -0.71 -12.42
N PHE A 28 2.08 0.01 -11.82
CA PHE A 28 2.19 0.52 -10.46
C PHE A 28 0.86 0.41 -9.71
N LEU A 29 0.93 0.48 -8.39
CA LEU A 29 -0.22 0.55 -7.50
C LEU A 29 -0.07 1.77 -6.61
N ILE A 30 -1.04 2.68 -6.68
CA ILE A 30 -1.13 3.82 -5.77
C ILE A 30 -1.94 3.39 -4.54
N VAL A 31 -1.35 3.51 -3.37
CA VAL A 31 -1.99 3.29 -2.08
C VAL A 31 -2.18 4.65 -1.40
N PRO A 32 -3.41 5.21 -1.41
CA PRO A 32 -3.65 6.46 -0.71
C PRO A 32 -3.62 6.24 0.82
N PRO A 33 -3.25 7.27 1.60
CA PRO A 33 -3.23 7.22 3.07
C PRO A 33 -4.42 6.56 3.75
N ASN A 34 -5.63 6.87 3.27
CA ASN A 34 -6.89 6.41 3.85
C ASN A 34 -7.24 4.96 3.48
N ALA A 35 -6.50 4.33 2.56
CA ALA A 35 -6.77 2.94 2.16
C ALA A 35 -6.75 1.98 3.35
N TYR A 36 -5.83 2.17 4.30
CA TYR A 36 -5.70 1.31 5.47
C TYR A 36 -6.91 1.38 6.42
N ASN A 37 -7.78 2.39 6.30
CA ASN A 37 -9.01 2.45 7.07
C ASN A 37 -9.97 1.29 6.73
N SER A 38 -9.88 0.74 5.51
CA SER A 38 -10.64 -0.46 5.11
C SER A 38 -10.33 -1.68 6.00
N LEU A 39 -9.16 -1.73 6.63
CA LEU A 39 -8.78 -2.81 7.54
C LEU A 39 -9.53 -2.76 8.89
N GLY A 40 -10.24 -1.67 9.20
CA GLY A 40 -11.05 -1.57 10.42
C GLY A 40 -10.26 -1.60 11.73
N LEU A 41 -8.96 -1.23 11.71
CA LEU A 41 -8.07 -1.36 12.87
C LEU A 41 -8.29 -0.25 13.94
N GLY A 42 -9.16 0.72 13.66
CA GLY A 42 -9.40 1.86 14.57
C GLY A 42 -8.12 2.67 14.80
N THR A 43 -7.42 2.98 13.71
CA THR A 43 -6.23 3.86 13.66
C THR A 43 -6.59 5.12 12.87
N THR A 44 -6.05 6.27 13.26
CA THR A 44 -6.20 7.50 12.47
C THR A 44 -5.00 7.64 11.54
N GLN A 45 -5.24 7.46 10.23
CA GLN A 45 -4.28 7.75 9.14
C GLN A 45 -2.83 7.29 9.43
N LEU A 46 -2.53 6.02 9.14
CA LEU A 46 -1.20 5.43 9.35
C LEU A 46 -0.07 6.08 8.55
N TYR A 47 -0.41 6.69 7.41
CA TYR A 47 0.53 7.30 6.48
C TYR A 47 0.06 8.70 6.10
N ASN A 48 0.98 9.64 5.95
CA ASN A 48 0.64 11.01 5.57
C ASN A 48 0.75 11.26 4.06
N GLU A 49 1.47 10.40 3.33
CA GLU A 49 1.72 10.53 1.89
C GLU A 49 1.27 9.26 1.15
N PRO A 50 0.77 9.36 -0.09
CA PRO A 50 0.49 8.18 -0.90
C PRO A 50 1.74 7.37 -1.20
N VAL A 51 1.61 6.05 -1.12
CA VAL A 51 2.68 5.12 -1.47
C VAL A 51 2.45 4.61 -2.89
N VAL A 52 3.49 4.64 -3.72
CA VAL A 52 3.48 4.14 -5.09
C VAL A 52 4.35 2.87 -5.16
N TYR A 53 3.68 1.72 -5.16
CA TYR A 53 4.34 0.44 -5.41
C TYR A 53 4.60 0.28 -6.90
N ASN A 54 5.85 0.02 -7.25
CA ASN A 54 6.30 -0.03 -8.64
C ASN A 54 7.54 -0.93 -8.76
N ARG A 55 8.08 -1.11 -9.97
CA ARG A 55 9.27 -1.96 -10.21
C ARG A 55 10.58 -1.18 -10.40
N LYS A 56 10.52 0.14 -10.56
CA LYS A 56 11.61 0.94 -11.16
C LYS A 56 12.28 1.94 -10.22
N ARG A 57 11.53 2.55 -9.31
CA ARG A 57 11.95 3.68 -8.45
C ARG A 57 11.69 3.38 -6.98
N TYR A 58 12.56 3.92 -6.14
CA TYR A 58 12.46 3.90 -4.69
C TYR A 58 12.83 5.28 -4.17
N GLY A 59 12.15 5.76 -3.13
CA GLY A 59 12.43 7.04 -2.49
C GLY A 59 11.22 7.98 -2.50
N ARG A 60 11.38 9.17 -1.92
CA ARG A 60 10.36 10.21 -1.90
C ARG A 60 10.56 11.14 -3.08
N PHE A 61 9.51 11.38 -3.86
CA PHE A 61 9.52 12.28 -5.01
C PHE A 61 8.33 13.23 -4.96
N GLU A 62 8.49 14.41 -5.53
CA GLU A 62 7.42 15.37 -5.73
C GLU A 62 7.05 15.42 -7.22
N LEU A 63 5.80 15.16 -7.56
CA LEU A 63 5.28 15.22 -8.92
C LEU A 63 4.16 16.25 -8.96
N ASP A 64 4.32 17.31 -9.76
CA ASP A 64 3.34 18.40 -9.89
C ASP A 64 2.97 19.01 -8.52
N GLY A 65 3.98 19.25 -7.67
CA GLY A 65 3.81 19.80 -6.31
C GLY A 65 3.25 18.81 -5.27
N ARG A 66 3.09 17.52 -5.62
CA ARG A 66 2.50 16.51 -4.74
C ARG A 66 3.55 15.47 -4.31
N PRO A 67 3.72 15.22 -2.99
CA PRO A 67 4.67 14.24 -2.53
C PRO A 67 4.14 12.81 -2.65
N TYR A 68 5.04 11.89 -3.00
CA TYR A 68 4.78 10.47 -3.12
C TYR A 68 5.96 9.66 -2.57
N ILE A 69 5.65 8.55 -1.88
CA ILE A 69 6.65 7.58 -1.44
C ILE A 69 6.68 6.42 -2.42
N PHE A 70 7.74 6.28 -3.21
CA PHE A 70 7.94 5.18 -4.13
C PHE A 70 8.59 4.00 -3.40
N ARG A 71 7.97 2.82 -3.50
CA ARG A 71 8.49 1.56 -2.99
C ARG A 71 8.55 0.52 -4.09
N LYS A 72 9.56 -0.36 -4.02
CA LYS A 72 9.74 -1.42 -5.00
C LYS A 72 9.05 -2.70 -4.54
N LEU A 73 8.35 -3.35 -5.46
CA LEU A 73 7.93 -4.75 -5.38
C LEU A 73 8.38 -5.48 -6.64
N GLU A 74 8.75 -6.75 -6.50
CA GLU A 74 9.02 -7.60 -7.65
C GLU A 74 7.75 -7.82 -8.47
N THR A 75 6.65 -8.11 -7.77
CA THR A 75 5.30 -8.23 -8.33
C THR A 75 4.40 -7.15 -7.75
N VAL A 76 3.87 -6.28 -8.61
CA VAL A 76 2.93 -5.23 -8.20
C VAL A 76 1.50 -5.76 -8.35
N PRO A 77 0.64 -5.67 -7.32
CA PRO A 77 -0.75 -6.08 -7.46
C PRO A 77 -1.47 -5.24 -8.53
N PRO A 78 -2.30 -5.85 -9.39
CA PRO A 78 -3.02 -5.10 -10.44
C PRO A 78 -4.12 -4.21 -9.86
N ARG A 79 -4.58 -4.48 -8.63
CA ARG A 79 -5.59 -3.71 -7.91
C ARG A 79 -5.29 -3.79 -6.42
N LEU A 80 -5.76 -2.78 -5.70
CA LEU A 80 -5.69 -2.75 -4.24
C LEU A 80 -6.62 -3.81 -3.63
N SER A 81 -6.14 -4.53 -2.62
CA SER A 81 -6.95 -5.45 -1.82
C SER A 81 -6.61 -5.31 -0.34
N GLU A 82 -7.53 -5.72 0.53
CA GLU A 82 -7.31 -5.69 1.98
C GLU A 82 -6.19 -6.64 2.40
N GLU A 83 -6.06 -7.80 1.75
CA GLU A 83 -4.98 -8.76 2.03
C GLU A 83 -3.61 -8.13 1.75
N PHE A 84 -3.48 -7.42 0.61
CA PHE A 84 -2.27 -6.67 0.31
C PHE A 84 -2.01 -5.57 1.35
N LEU A 85 -3.02 -4.79 1.71
CA LEU A 85 -2.88 -3.72 2.71
C LEU A 85 -2.45 -4.25 4.09
N LEU A 86 -2.98 -5.40 4.52
CA LEU A 86 -2.61 -6.03 5.78
C LEU A 86 -1.16 -6.52 5.75
N VAL A 87 -0.77 -7.24 4.69
CA VAL A 87 0.61 -7.72 4.49
C VAL A 87 1.59 -6.54 4.46
N ASP A 88 1.23 -5.49 3.73
CA ASP A 88 2.01 -4.28 3.62
C ASP A 88 2.18 -3.54 4.96
N LEU A 89 1.09 -3.42 5.73
CA LEU A 89 1.12 -2.82 7.06
C LEU A 89 2.08 -3.57 7.97
N LEU A 90 2.05 -4.90 7.97
CA LEU A 90 2.93 -5.73 8.81
C LEU A 90 4.39 -5.65 8.36
N HIS A 91 4.64 -5.59 7.04
CA HIS A 91 5.97 -5.35 6.49
C HIS A 91 6.55 -4.01 6.99
N ASN A 92 5.73 -2.96 7.02
CA ASN A 92 6.15 -1.61 7.35
C ASN A 92 5.88 -1.18 8.79
N LEU A 93 5.49 -2.10 9.66
CA LEU A 93 5.05 -1.83 11.03
C LEU A 93 6.03 -0.94 11.82
N ASP A 94 7.33 -1.10 11.59
CA ASP A 94 8.36 -0.34 12.30
C ASP A 94 8.47 1.13 11.87
N ARG A 95 7.86 1.50 10.74
CA ARG A 95 7.89 2.85 10.15
C ARG A 95 6.67 3.68 10.52
N LEU A 96 5.70 3.09 11.22
CA LEU A 96 4.43 3.73 11.60
C LEU A 96 4.59 4.45 12.94
N ALA A 97 3.95 5.62 13.06
CA ALA A 97 3.92 6.42 14.30
C ALA A 97 2.91 5.89 15.35
N GLU A 98 2.58 4.60 15.28
CA GLU A 98 1.60 3.93 16.14
C GLU A 98 2.26 3.03 17.17
N ASN A 99 1.51 2.68 18.23
CA ASN A 99 1.96 1.63 19.15
C ASN A 99 2.00 0.27 18.42
N LYS A 100 3.20 -0.18 18.08
CA LYS A 100 3.46 -1.39 17.28
C LYS A 100 2.82 -2.64 17.85
N ALA A 101 2.88 -2.83 19.18
CA ALA A 101 2.34 -4.02 19.82
C ALA A 101 0.80 -4.03 19.78
N VAL A 102 0.17 -2.88 19.99
CA VAL A 102 -1.29 -2.74 19.87
C VAL A 102 -1.73 -2.96 18.42
N LEU A 103 -1.02 -2.34 17.46
CA LEU A 103 -1.35 -2.44 16.04
C LEU A 103 -1.16 -3.86 15.51
N LEU A 104 -0.10 -4.56 15.91
CA LEU A 104 0.12 -5.96 15.56
C LEU A 104 -1.04 -6.85 16.03
N ARG A 105 -1.46 -6.73 17.30
CA ARG A 105 -2.59 -7.52 17.82
C ARG A 105 -3.89 -7.25 17.06
N LYS A 106 -4.16 -5.99 16.72
CA LYS A 106 -5.32 -5.60 15.91
C LYS A 106 -5.24 -6.18 14.50
N ALA A 107 -4.07 -6.13 13.86
CA ALA A 107 -3.85 -6.68 12.53
C ALA A 107 -4.00 -8.21 12.52
N GLN A 108 -3.47 -8.92 13.52
CA GLN A 108 -3.66 -10.37 13.67
C GLN A 108 -5.14 -10.73 13.87
N LYS A 109 -5.84 -10.02 14.75
CA LYS A 109 -7.29 -10.20 14.93
C LYS A 109 -8.08 -9.91 13.66
N ARG A 110 -7.68 -8.91 12.87
CA ARG A 110 -8.29 -8.66 11.55
C ARG A 110 -8.05 -9.84 10.62
N ALA A 111 -6.82 -10.36 10.55
CA ALA A 111 -6.44 -11.48 9.70
C ALA A 111 -7.32 -12.72 9.92
N GLU A 112 -7.68 -13.03 11.17
CA GLU A 112 -8.59 -14.15 11.53
C GLU A 112 -9.98 -14.06 10.87
N THR A 113 -10.42 -12.85 10.50
CA THR A 113 -11.72 -12.59 9.88
C THR A 113 -11.68 -12.50 8.34
N MET A 114 -10.49 -12.62 7.75
CA MET A 114 -10.27 -12.50 6.31
C MET A 114 -10.35 -13.85 5.62
N ASP A 115 -10.44 -13.85 4.29
CA ASP A 115 -10.24 -15.05 3.50
C ASP A 115 -8.77 -15.49 3.61
N LEU A 116 -8.53 -16.52 4.44
CA LEU A 116 -7.18 -17.01 4.71
C LEU A 116 -6.46 -17.51 3.45
N THR A 117 -7.19 -18.05 2.46
CA THR A 117 -6.58 -18.50 1.21
C THR A 117 -6.02 -17.31 0.42
N ARG A 118 -6.79 -16.22 0.33
CA ARG A 118 -6.33 -14.98 -0.31
C ARG A 118 -5.22 -14.32 0.46
N LEU A 119 -5.29 -14.32 1.80
CA LEU A 119 -4.26 -13.72 2.64
C LEU A 119 -2.94 -14.47 2.53
N THR A 120 -2.94 -15.80 2.61
CA THR A 120 -1.73 -16.63 2.41
C THR A 120 -1.15 -16.40 1.01
N ARG A 121 -2.00 -16.29 -0.02
CA ARG A 121 -1.53 -15.95 -1.37
C ARG A 121 -0.89 -14.56 -1.42
N ALA A 122 -1.52 -13.54 -0.82
CA ALA A 122 -0.98 -12.19 -0.79
C ALA A 122 0.36 -12.14 -0.03
N LEU A 123 0.45 -12.85 1.09
CA LEU A 123 1.67 -12.99 1.87
C LEU A 123 2.80 -13.63 1.06
N ARG A 124 2.52 -14.72 0.34
CA ARG A 124 3.51 -15.39 -0.52
C ARG A 124 4.00 -14.51 -1.67
N VAL A 125 3.14 -13.69 -2.26
CA VAL A 125 3.47 -12.91 -3.46
C VAL A 125 4.06 -11.54 -3.13
N TYR A 126 3.59 -10.90 -2.06
CA TYR A 126 3.91 -9.50 -1.72
C TYR A 126 4.56 -9.33 -0.35
N GLY A 127 4.63 -10.41 0.44
CA GLY A 127 5.11 -10.37 1.81
C GLY A 127 6.62 -10.33 1.94
N SER A 128 7.05 -10.40 3.19
CA SER A 128 8.44 -10.57 3.57
C SER A 128 8.52 -11.55 4.73
N ALA A 129 9.72 -12.08 5.00
CA ALA A 129 9.98 -12.92 6.17
C ALA A 129 9.47 -12.31 7.48
N ARG A 130 9.46 -10.96 7.58
CA ARG A 130 8.84 -10.27 8.71
C ARG A 130 7.34 -10.47 8.75
N ALA A 131 6.63 -10.16 7.66
CA ALA A 131 5.17 -10.28 7.60
C ALA A 131 4.75 -11.74 7.83
N GLU A 132 5.50 -12.70 7.29
CA GLU A 132 5.28 -14.14 7.49
C GLU A 132 5.38 -14.51 8.98
N ARG A 133 6.48 -14.13 9.63
CA ARG A 133 6.64 -14.35 11.07
C ARG A 133 5.53 -13.71 11.90
N LEU A 134 5.05 -12.54 11.52
CA LEU A 134 3.99 -11.83 12.25
C LEU A 134 2.59 -12.44 12.01
N LEU A 135 2.35 -13.11 10.89
CA LEU A 135 1.07 -13.79 10.59
C LEU A 135 1.07 -15.28 10.95
N LYS A 136 2.23 -15.87 11.25
CA LYS A 136 2.36 -17.27 11.67
C LYS A 136 1.35 -17.71 12.75
N PRO A 137 1.07 -16.91 13.82
CA PRO A 137 0.08 -17.31 14.83
C PRO A 137 -1.36 -17.41 14.31
N VAL A 138 -1.68 -16.78 13.17
CA VAL A 138 -3.01 -16.78 12.57
C VAL A 138 -3.14 -17.84 11.47
N LEU A 139 -2.10 -18.00 10.65
CA LEU A 139 -2.13 -18.90 9.49
C LEU A 139 -1.78 -20.34 9.83
N GLY A 140 -1.18 -20.58 11.00
CA GLY A 140 -0.66 -21.89 11.38
C GLY A 140 0.73 -22.16 10.79
N ASP A 141 1.28 -23.31 11.16
CA ASP A 141 2.44 -23.89 10.49
C ASP A 141 1.92 -24.67 9.27
N ASP A 142 2.34 -24.27 8.05
CA ASP A 142 2.28 -25.15 6.87
C ASP A 142 3.26 -26.33 7.04
#